data_AF-A0A9P4T7E2-F1
#
_entry.id   AF-A0A9P4T7E2-F1
#
_cell.length_a   1.000
_cell.length_b   1.000
_cell.length_c   1.000
_cell.angle_alpha   90.00
_cell.angle_beta   90.00
_cell.angle_gamma   90.00
#
_symmetry.space_group_name_H-M   'P 1'
#
loop_
_entity.id
_entity.type
_entity.pdbx_description
1 polymer ?
#
loop_
_entity_poly.entity_id
_entity_poly.type
_entity_poly.pdbx_seq_one_letter_code
_entity_poly.pdbx_strand_id
1 'polypeptide(L)'
;MRFVNFLLGLILAFATASYAWPGNDYPSLEVRKEGKGNETRSNGASKHHNGNSTRTNSLKQTCKKMRTLQAVSQITANQTKLDSWVAAGKLDTAEVDALKAKAAAATTELQTLQSNTTLVTECATVNAERKSVMQCMQLKQLTKLATLAGNATALAAFGEKKGMNSTQMDKLKEKIANAPTKLKELMSNSTLTTFCTQHQKGKNDDSSSGDSTGSTSTQSQAQQATKNGAASVTAQALPIVALASLFMLFL
;
A
#
# COMPACT_ATOMS: atom_id res chain seq x y z
N MET A 1 -35.90 -3.55 35.85
CA MET A 1 -36.12 -3.96 34.44
C MET A 1 -35.75 -2.90 33.39
N ARG A 2 -35.33 -1.68 33.74
CA ARG A 2 -34.92 -0.64 32.75
C ARG A 2 -33.44 -0.69 32.33
N PHE A 3 -32.60 -1.41 33.08
CA PHE A 3 -31.17 -1.53 32.82
C PHE A 3 -30.83 -2.54 31.71
N VAL A 4 -31.66 -3.57 31.53
CA VAL A 4 -31.45 -4.63 30.53
C VAL A 4 -31.73 -4.11 29.10
N ASN A 5 -32.70 -3.22 28.94
CA ASN A 5 -32.99 -2.58 27.63
C ASN A 5 -31.91 -1.57 27.22
N PHE A 6 -31.22 -0.94 28.17
CA PHE A 6 -30.09 -0.06 27.87
C PHE A 6 -28.85 -0.84 27.42
N LEU A 7 -28.63 -2.03 27.99
CA LEU A 7 -27.55 -2.94 27.59
C LEU A 7 -27.79 -3.56 26.21
N LEU A 8 -29.04 -3.91 25.88
CA LEU A 8 -29.37 -4.44 24.54
C LEU A 8 -29.22 -3.38 23.43
N GLY A 9 -29.55 -2.12 23.71
CA GLY A 9 -29.38 -1.02 22.76
C GLY A 9 -27.90 -0.68 22.47
N LEU A 10 -27.04 -0.79 23.49
CA LEU A 10 -25.61 -0.51 23.35
C LEU A 10 -24.85 -1.62 22.60
N ILE A 11 -25.34 -2.87 22.66
CA ILE A 11 -24.76 -4.00 21.91
C ILE A 11 -25.14 -3.92 20.41
N LEU A 12 -26.32 -3.41 20.06
CA LEU A 12 -26.72 -3.26 18.65
C LEU A 12 -26.02 -2.07 17.94
N ALA A 13 -25.59 -1.04 18.67
CA ALA A 13 -24.87 0.10 18.10
C ALA A 13 -23.40 -0.22 17.74
N PHE A 14 -22.79 -1.25 18.32
CA PHE A 14 -21.41 -1.66 18.01
C PHE A 14 -21.30 -2.66 16.83
N ALA A 15 -22.42 -3.26 16.41
CA ALA A 15 -22.42 -4.24 15.33
C ALA A 15 -22.29 -3.62 13.92
N THR A 16 -22.67 -2.35 13.73
CA THR A 16 -22.70 -1.71 12.41
C THR A 16 -21.41 -0.95 12.04
N ALA A 17 -20.49 -0.73 12.99
CA ALA A 17 -19.19 -0.11 12.72
C ALA A 17 -18.07 -1.10 12.32
N SER A 18 -18.37 -2.40 12.26
CA SER A 18 -17.35 -3.45 12.02
C SER A 18 -17.13 -3.82 10.55
N TYR A 19 -17.89 -3.25 9.61
CA TYR A 19 -17.79 -3.58 8.18
C TYR A 19 -17.17 -2.45 7.34
N ALA A 20 -15.93 -2.07 7.66
CA ALA A 20 -15.08 -1.31 6.73
C ALA A 20 -13.60 -1.36 7.15
N TRP A 21 -13.02 -2.55 7.32
CA TRP A 21 -11.56 -2.68 7.42
C TRP A 21 -11.03 -3.43 6.19
N PRO A 22 -10.44 -2.71 5.22
CA PRO A 22 -9.85 -3.33 4.05
C PRO A 22 -8.55 -4.04 4.44
N GLY A 23 -8.55 -5.37 4.28
CA GLY A 23 -7.37 -6.15 3.93
C GLY A 23 -6.45 -6.57 5.09
N ASN A 24 -6.35 -7.89 5.27
CA ASN A 24 -5.41 -8.63 6.13
C ASN A 24 -3.91 -8.48 5.76
N ASP A 25 -3.46 -7.38 5.16
CA ASP A 25 -2.03 -7.14 4.90
C ASP A 25 -1.38 -6.44 6.10
N TYR A 26 -1.21 -7.19 7.19
CA TYR A 26 -0.35 -6.75 8.29
C TYR A 26 1.11 -7.07 7.94
N PRO A 27 2.04 -6.13 8.15
CA PRO A 27 3.45 -6.49 8.20
C PRO A 27 3.62 -7.52 9.32
N SER A 28 4.18 -8.69 8.99
CA SER A 28 4.61 -9.67 9.98
C SER A 28 5.51 -8.95 10.98
N LEU A 29 5.02 -8.74 12.20
CA LEU A 29 5.83 -8.32 13.33
C LEU A 29 6.56 -9.57 13.82
N GLU A 30 7.50 -10.05 13.01
CA GLU A 30 8.45 -11.05 13.46
C GLU A 30 9.28 -10.38 14.57
N VAL A 31 9.03 -10.83 15.80
CA VAL A 31 9.88 -10.55 16.95
C VAL A 31 11.26 -11.05 16.57
N ARG A 32 12.14 -10.11 16.24
CA ARG A 32 13.53 -10.38 15.87
C ARG A 32 14.21 -11.00 17.08
N LYS A 33 14.28 -12.33 17.08
CA LYS A 33 15.09 -13.12 18.02
C LYS A 33 16.52 -12.59 17.98
N GLU A 34 16.98 -12.03 19.09
CA GLU A 34 18.32 -11.45 19.21
C GLU A 34 19.38 -12.53 19.01
N GLY A 35 19.95 -12.58 17.81
CA GLY A 35 21.17 -13.30 17.51
C GLY A 35 22.35 -12.35 17.64
N LYS A 36 23.16 -12.55 18.69
CA LYS A 36 24.47 -11.92 18.90
C LYS A 36 25.33 -12.01 17.64
N GLY A 37 25.79 -10.86 17.13
CA GLY A 37 26.71 -10.78 16.01
C GLY A 37 27.21 -9.34 15.86
N ASN A 38 28.33 -9.06 16.50
CA ASN A 38 29.08 -7.82 16.40
C ASN A 38 29.81 -7.81 15.06
N GLU A 39 29.34 -7.05 14.06
CA GLU A 39 30.13 -6.70 12.88
C GLU A 39 29.88 -5.24 12.49
N THR A 40 30.80 -4.39 12.90
CA THR A 40 31.10 -3.11 12.28
C THR A 40 31.52 -3.37 10.83
N ARG A 41 30.57 -3.31 9.87
CA ARG A 41 30.90 -3.35 8.45
C ARG A 41 30.91 -1.95 7.84
N SER A 42 32.13 -1.44 7.76
CA SER A 42 32.62 -0.35 6.95
C SER A 42 32.14 -0.38 5.50
N ASN A 43 31.76 0.80 4.98
CA ASN A 43 31.99 1.32 3.63
C ASN A 43 32.07 0.29 2.49
N GLY A 44 30.91 -0.16 2.01
CA GLY A 44 30.76 -0.62 0.64
C GLY A 44 30.41 0.56 -0.25
N ALA A 45 31.37 1.01 -1.07
CA ALA A 45 31.19 2.08 -2.05
C ALA A 45 30.02 1.78 -3.00
N SER A 46 28.87 2.40 -2.73
CA SER A 46 27.73 2.43 -3.64
C SER A 46 28.05 3.40 -4.78
N LYS A 47 28.14 2.85 -6.00
CA LYS A 47 28.12 3.59 -7.27
C LYS A 47 27.11 4.73 -7.20
N HIS A 48 27.58 5.93 -7.48
CA HIS A 48 26.81 7.16 -7.51
C HIS A 48 25.62 7.05 -8.47
N HIS A 49 24.41 6.92 -7.90
CA HIS A 49 23.20 7.41 -8.54
C HIS A 49 22.85 8.75 -7.89
N ASN A 50 22.93 9.79 -8.70
CA ASN A 50 22.28 11.11 -8.63
C ASN A 50 21.65 11.49 -7.27
N GLY A 51 22.10 12.61 -6.68
CA GLY A 51 21.89 13.07 -5.29
C GLY A 51 20.45 13.24 -4.75
N ASN A 52 19.43 12.72 -5.44
CA ASN A 52 18.03 12.65 -5.00
C ASN A 52 17.66 11.30 -4.31
N SER A 53 18.49 10.27 -4.45
CA SER A 53 18.19 8.92 -3.90
C SER A 53 18.29 8.85 -2.36
N THR A 54 19.23 9.56 -1.74
CA THR A 54 19.43 9.50 -0.28
C THR A 54 18.29 10.16 0.50
N ARG A 55 17.77 11.29 0.00
CA ARG A 55 16.65 12.03 0.62
C ARG A 55 15.31 11.32 0.46
N THR A 56 15.08 10.69 -0.70
CA THR A 56 13.87 9.89 -0.93
C THR A 56 13.88 8.61 -0.10
N ASN A 57 15.05 8.01 0.16
CA ASN A 57 15.17 6.85 1.05
C ASN A 57 14.95 7.21 2.51
N SER A 58 15.52 8.31 3.02
CA SER A 58 15.30 8.74 4.41
C SER A 58 13.83 9.09 4.68
N LEU A 59 13.18 9.83 3.77
CA LEU A 59 11.74 10.12 3.84
C LEU A 59 10.90 8.82 3.88
N LYS A 60 11.16 7.87 2.95
CA LYS A 60 10.47 6.57 2.93
C LYS A 60 10.62 5.80 4.24
N GLN A 61 11.80 5.83 4.88
CA GLN A 61 12.01 5.20 6.19
C GLN A 61 11.22 5.91 7.29
N THR A 62 11.22 7.24 7.32
CA THR A 62 10.43 8.01 8.29
C THR A 62 8.92 7.74 8.12
N CYS A 63 8.42 7.75 6.89
CA CYS A 63 7.02 7.39 6.61
C CYS A 63 6.70 5.94 6.98
N LYS A 64 7.66 5.02 6.79
CA LYS A 64 7.54 3.64 7.25
C LYS A 64 7.45 3.56 8.76
N LYS A 65 8.28 4.31 9.48
CA LYS A 65 8.25 4.40 10.94
C LYS A 65 6.91 4.92 11.42
N MET A 66 6.46 6.08 10.93
CA MET A 66 5.17 6.67 11.30
C MET A 66 3.99 5.70 11.10
N ARG A 67 3.96 4.99 9.96
CA ARG A 67 2.94 3.98 9.69
C ARG A 67 3.01 2.78 10.64
N THR A 68 4.22 2.36 11.01
CA THR A 68 4.42 1.23 11.93
C THR A 68 3.93 1.60 13.32
N LEU A 69 4.25 2.80 13.79
CA LEU A 69 3.74 3.34 15.05
C LEU A 69 2.21 3.42 15.03
N GLN A 70 1.63 3.96 13.94
CA GLN A 70 0.18 4.04 13.77
C GLN A 70 -0.49 2.66 13.78
N ALA A 71 0.11 1.67 13.11
CA ALA A 71 -0.39 0.31 13.09
C ALA A 71 -0.35 -0.35 14.47
N VAL A 72 0.73 -0.15 15.24
CA VAL A 72 0.84 -0.64 16.62
C VAL A 72 -0.26 -0.02 17.48
N SER A 73 -0.44 1.31 17.44
CA SER A 73 -1.49 2.00 18.19
C SER A 73 -2.90 1.50 17.83
N GLN A 74 -3.18 1.28 16.53
CA GLN A 74 -4.46 0.75 16.07
C GLN A 74 -4.72 -0.68 16.51
N ILE A 75 -3.70 -1.54 16.49
CA ILE A 75 -3.82 -2.93 16.98
C ILE A 75 -4.15 -2.93 18.47
N THR A 76 -3.46 -2.11 19.27
CA THR A 76 -3.69 -2.05 20.72
C THR A 76 -5.02 -1.40 21.11
N ALA A 77 -5.55 -0.52 20.27
CA ALA A 77 -6.87 0.07 20.49
C ALA A 77 -8.02 -0.94 20.24
N ASN A 78 -7.76 -2.07 19.55
CA ASN A 78 -8.75 -3.10 19.27
C ASN A 78 -8.59 -4.28 20.24
N GLN A 79 -9.17 -4.13 21.44
CA GLN A 79 -9.08 -5.13 22.50
C GLN A 79 -9.62 -6.50 22.06
N THR A 80 -10.76 -6.55 21.37
CA THR A 80 -11.34 -7.79 20.84
C THR A 80 -10.37 -8.56 19.95
N LYS A 81 -9.59 -7.86 19.12
CA LYS A 81 -8.61 -8.49 18.25
C LYS A 81 -7.42 -9.02 19.03
N LEU A 82 -6.93 -8.30 20.02
CA LEU A 82 -5.89 -8.79 20.92
C LEU A 82 -6.36 -10.04 21.67
N ASP A 83 -7.58 -10.03 22.22
CA ASP A 83 -8.17 -11.17 22.92
C ASP A 83 -8.31 -12.38 21.98
N SER A 84 -8.70 -12.16 20.72
CA SER A 84 -8.76 -13.22 19.71
C SER A 84 -7.38 -13.84 19.42
N TRP A 85 -6.31 -13.05 19.51
CA TRP A 85 -4.95 -13.54 19.30
C TRP A 85 -4.43 -14.31 20.51
N VAL A 86 -4.77 -13.87 21.72
CA VAL A 86 -4.49 -14.61 22.95
C VAL A 86 -5.24 -15.95 22.97
N ALA A 87 -6.55 -15.93 22.67
CA ALA A 87 -7.35 -17.14 22.60
C ALA A 87 -6.87 -18.12 21.53
N ALA A 88 -6.31 -17.61 20.42
CA ALA A 88 -5.71 -18.42 19.36
C ALA A 88 -4.28 -18.89 19.68
N GLY A 89 -3.73 -18.58 20.86
CA GLY A 89 -2.36 -18.92 21.27
C GLY A 89 -1.29 -18.23 20.41
N LYS A 90 -1.64 -17.11 19.75
CA LYS A 90 -0.71 -16.35 18.90
C LYS A 90 0.09 -15.31 19.67
N LEU A 91 -0.42 -14.90 20.83
CA LEU A 91 0.21 -14.00 21.77
C LEU A 91 -0.04 -14.51 23.18
N ASP A 92 0.93 -14.36 24.07
CA ASP A 92 0.70 -14.50 25.51
C ASP A 92 0.31 -13.16 26.17
N THR A 93 -0.10 -13.21 27.44
CA THR A 93 -0.49 -12.02 28.21
C THR A 93 0.66 -11.02 28.36
N ALA A 94 1.90 -11.49 28.51
CA ALA A 94 3.07 -10.64 28.66
C ALA A 94 3.42 -9.93 27.34
N GLU A 95 3.23 -10.59 26.19
CA GLU A 95 3.40 -10.00 24.86
C GLU A 95 2.33 -8.96 24.57
N VAL A 96 1.08 -9.17 25.02
CA VAL A 96 0.03 -8.15 24.95
C VAL A 96 0.39 -6.93 25.79
N ASP A 97 0.89 -7.11 27.01
CA ASP A 97 1.31 -6.00 27.87
C ASP A 97 2.52 -5.27 27.29
N ALA A 98 3.50 -6.00 26.74
CA ALA A 98 4.63 -5.43 26.02
C ALA A 98 4.19 -4.64 24.77
N LEU A 99 3.15 -5.11 24.07
CA LEU A 99 2.57 -4.41 22.93
C LEU A 99 1.84 -3.14 23.35
N LYS A 100 1.09 -3.16 24.47
CA LYS A 100 0.46 -1.97 25.07
C LYS A 100 1.50 -0.94 25.49
N ALA A 101 2.60 -1.37 26.12
CA ALA A 101 3.71 -0.49 26.48
C ALA A 101 4.37 0.13 25.24
N LYS A 102 4.63 -0.67 24.20
CA LYS A 102 5.13 -0.17 22.91
C LYS A 102 4.15 0.81 22.24
N ALA A 103 2.85 0.59 22.34
CA ALA A 103 1.85 1.50 21.80
C ALA A 103 1.80 2.84 22.54
N ALA A 104 1.98 2.83 23.87
CA ALA A 104 2.11 4.06 24.64
C ALA A 104 3.33 4.89 24.19
N ALA A 105 4.51 4.26 24.10
CA ALA A 105 5.72 4.89 23.59
C ALA A 105 5.56 5.36 22.12
N ALA A 106 4.91 4.53 21.29
CA ALA A 106 4.63 4.85 19.90
C ALA A 106 3.71 6.06 19.75
N THR A 107 2.78 6.26 20.69
CA THR A 107 1.85 7.40 20.66
C THR A 107 2.61 8.72 20.85
N THR A 108 3.53 8.78 21.82
CA THR A 108 4.39 9.96 22.02
C THR A 108 5.25 10.24 20.79
N GLU A 109 5.91 9.21 20.25
CA GLU A 109 6.76 9.38 19.07
C GLU A 109 5.96 9.76 17.81
N LEU A 110 4.76 9.21 17.66
CA LEU A 110 3.87 9.53 16.56
C LEU A 110 3.38 10.98 16.66
N GLN A 111 3.05 11.48 17.86
CA GLN A 111 2.72 12.90 18.07
C GLN A 111 3.89 13.82 17.67
N THR A 112 5.13 13.46 18.03
CA THR A 112 6.33 14.20 17.62
C THR A 112 6.53 14.20 16.11
N LEU A 113 6.29 13.08 15.42
CA LEU A 113 6.38 13.04 13.96
C LEU A 113 5.23 13.81 13.29
N GLN A 114 4.04 13.77 13.88
CA GLN A 114 2.86 14.44 13.35
C GLN A 114 2.87 15.96 13.53
N SER A 115 3.62 16.49 14.50
CA SER A 115 3.76 17.93 14.67
C SER A 115 4.47 18.60 13.48
N ASN A 116 5.18 17.83 12.65
CA ASN A 116 5.71 18.29 11.37
C ASN A 116 4.70 18.04 10.24
N THR A 117 3.88 19.05 9.93
CA THR A 117 2.81 18.96 8.93
C THR A 117 3.32 18.68 7.51
N THR A 118 4.51 19.19 7.15
CA THR A 118 5.16 18.88 5.88
C THR A 118 5.48 17.40 5.78
N LEU A 119 6.09 16.82 6.81
CA LEU A 119 6.41 15.39 6.86
C LEU A 119 5.13 14.54 6.76
N VAL A 120 4.06 14.90 7.46
CA VAL A 120 2.78 14.19 7.38
C VAL A 120 2.23 14.21 5.95
N THR A 121 2.29 15.36 5.29
CA THR A 121 1.81 15.54 3.92
C THR A 121 2.64 14.72 2.93
N GLU A 122 3.97 14.79 3.01
CA GLU A 122 4.86 13.98 2.18
C GLU A 122 4.64 12.48 2.40
N CYS A 123 4.48 12.06 3.65
CA CYS A 123 4.21 10.66 3.97
C CYS A 123 2.83 10.18 3.54
N ALA A 124 1.82 11.05 3.47
CA ALA A 124 0.53 10.71 2.91
C ALA A 124 0.67 10.34 1.42
N THR A 125 1.41 11.13 0.64
CA THR A 125 1.72 10.85 -0.77
C THR A 125 2.48 9.54 -0.93
N VAL A 126 3.57 9.34 -0.17
CA VAL A 126 4.36 8.09 -0.21
C VAL A 126 3.52 6.87 0.16
N ASN A 127 2.63 7.00 1.15
CA ASN A 127 1.75 5.90 1.55
C ASN A 127 0.67 5.62 0.49
N ALA A 128 0.14 6.65 -0.18
CA ALA A 128 -0.81 6.49 -1.28
C ALA A 128 -0.16 5.76 -2.47
N GLU A 129 1.03 6.18 -2.90
CA GLU A 129 1.79 5.49 -3.94
C GLU A 129 2.05 4.03 -3.57
N ARG A 130 2.52 3.77 -2.33
CA ARG A 130 2.74 2.41 -1.84
C ARG A 130 1.46 1.58 -1.87
N LYS A 131 0.32 2.15 -1.48
CA LYS A 131 -0.98 1.47 -1.53
C LYS A 131 -1.33 1.07 -2.95
N SER A 132 -1.17 1.98 -3.91
CA SER A 132 -1.38 1.68 -5.33
C SER A 132 -0.45 0.57 -5.83
N VAL A 133 0.84 0.61 -5.46
CA VAL A 133 1.80 -0.46 -5.82
C VAL A 133 1.38 -1.81 -5.23
N MET A 134 0.96 -1.85 -3.96
CA MET A 134 0.47 -3.08 -3.32
C MET A 134 -0.77 -3.62 -4.02
N GLN A 135 -1.72 -2.75 -4.37
CA GLN A 135 -2.92 -3.14 -5.12
C GLN A 135 -2.57 -3.67 -6.52
N CYS A 136 -1.55 -3.12 -7.18
CA CYS A 136 -1.03 -3.67 -8.44
C CYS A 136 -0.42 -5.07 -8.28
N MET A 137 0.31 -5.29 -7.18
CA MET A 137 0.85 -6.62 -6.86
C MET A 137 -0.27 -7.61 -6.58
N GLN A 138 -1.31 -7.20 -5.85
CA GLN A 138 -2.50 -8.01 -5.60
C GLN A 138 -3.22 -8.34 -6.91
N LEU A 139 -3.46 -7.37 -7.80
CA LEU A 139 -4.01 -7.60 -9.13
C LEU A 139 -3.21 -8.66 -9.89
N LYS A 140 -1.88 -8.50 -9.97
CA LYS A 140 -0.99 -9.46 -10.64
C LYS A 140 -1.07 -10.86 -10.03
N GLN A 141 -1.15 -10.97 -8.70
CA GLN A 141 -1.30 -12.25 -8.01
C GLN A 141 -2.66 -12.89 -8.30
N LEU A 142 -3.75 -12.11 -8.24
CA LEU A 142 -5.10 -12.58 -8.54
C LEU A 142 -5.24 -13.03 -10.00
N THR A 143 -4.64 -12.31 -10.96
CA THR A 143 -4.60 -12.74 -12.36
C THR A 143 -3.89 -14.08 -12.51
N LYS A 144 -2.73 -14.26 -11.87
CA LYS A 144 -2.02 -15.55 -11.88
C LYS A 144 -2.84 -16.67 -11.24
N LEU A 145 -3.53 -16.40 -10.15
CA LEU A 145 -4.42 -17.37 -9.50
C LEU A 145 -5.60 -17.73 -10.40
N ALA A 146 -6.21 -16.76 -11.09
CA ALA A 146 -7.28 -17.02 -12.04
C ALA A 146 -6.80 -17.84 -13.25
N THR A 147 -5.59 -17.59 -13.76
CA THR A 147 -4.98 -18.43 -14.81
C THR A 147 -4.72 -19.86 -14.31
N LEU A 148 -4.22 -20.01 -13.07
CA LEU A 148 -3.99 -21.31 -12.46
C LEU A 148 -5.31 -22.08 -12.25
N ALA A 149 -6.38 -21.37 -11.89
CA ALA A 149 -7.73 -21.94 -11.71
C ALA A 149 -8.28 -22.57 -12.99
N GLY A 150 -8.03 -21.94 -14.13
CA GLY A 150 -8.44 -22.44 -15.44
C GLY A 150 -7.68 -23.69 -15.92
N ASN A 151 -6.67 -24.16 -15.16
CA ASN A 151 -5.86 -25.32 -15.51
C ASN A 151 -5.73 -26.27 -14.31
N ALA A 152 -6.63 -27.25 -14.24
CA ALA A 152 -6.67 -28.23 -13.16
C ALA A 152 -5.35 -28.99 -12.95
N THR A 153 -4.66 -29.34 -14.05
CA THR A 153 -3.35 -30.01 -14.01
C THR A 153 -2.27 -29.10 -13.40
N ALA A 154 -2.26 -27.83 -13.76
CA ALA A 154 -1.32 -26.86 -13.20
C ALA A 154 -1.58 -26.60 -11.70
N LEU A 155 -2.86 -26.60 -11.28
CA LEU A 155 -3.22 -26.46 -9.88
C LEU A 155 -2.75 -27.67 -9.05
N ALA A 156 -2.94 -28.89 -9.56
CA ALA A 156 -2.46 -30.11 -8.92
C ALA A 156 -0.93 -30.11 -8.80
N ALA A 157 -0.22 -29.85 -9.91
CA ALA A 157 1.24 -29.76 -9.93
C ALA A 157 1.79 -28.64 -9.02
N PHE A 158 1.07 -27.51 -8.90
CA PHE A 158 1.43 -26.45 -7.97
C PHE A 158 1.32 -26.89 -6.51
N GLY A 159 0.23 -27.60 -6.16
CA GLY A 159 0.03 -28.19 -4.84
C GLY A 159 1.14 -29.16 -4.47
N GLU A 160 1.46 -30.09 -5.36
CA GLU A 160 2.54 -31.08 -5.18
C GLU A 160 3.90 -30.40 -5.03
N LYS A 161 4.24 -29.47 -5.92
CA LYS A 161 5.52 -28.73 -5.86
C LYS A 161 5.67 -27.92 -4.57
N LYS A 162 4.57 -27.46 -3.99
CA LYS A 162 4.56 -26.72 -2.72
C LYS A 162 4.42 -27.60 -1.50
N GLY A 163 4.32 -28.93 -1.66
CA GLY A 163 4.09 -29.86 -0.57
C GLY A 163 2.82 -29.52 0.22
N MET A 164 1.79 -29.02 -0.47
CA MET A 164 0.56 -28.58 0.20
C MET A 164 -0.27 -29.79 0.67
N ASN A 165 -0.76 -29.70 1.91
CA ASN A 165 -1.74 -30.67 2.42
C ASN A 165 -3.16 -30.38 1.88
N SER A 166 -4.10 -31.30 2.10
CA SER A 166 -5.48 -31.17 1.62
C SER A 166 -6.14 -29.85 2.08
N THR A 167 -5.96 -29.48 3.35
CA THR A 167 -6.50 -28.23 3.91
C THR A 167 -5.92 -26.97 3.25
N GLN A 168 -4.63 -26.99 2.91
CA GLN A 168 -3.99 -25.88 2.19
C GLN A 168 -4.49 -25.80 0.75
N MET A 169 -4.71 -26.95 0.10
CA MET A 169 -5.29 -27.03 -1.23
C MET A 169 -6.73 -26.51 -1.26
N ASP A 170 -7.53 -26.83 -0.24
CA ASP A 170 -8.91 -26.34 -0.14
C ASP A 170 -8.95 -24.82 0.09
N LYS A 171 -8.08 -24.29 0.97
CA LYS A 171 -7.91 -22.83 1.12
C LYS A 171 -7.43 -22.15 -0.15
N LEU A 172 -6.59 -22.81 -0.94
CA LEU A 172 -6.14 -22.28 -2.24
C LEU A 172 -7.31 -22.25 -3.23
N LYS A 173 -8.10 -23.33 -3.31
CA LYS A 173 -9.32 -23.39 -4.15
C LYS A 173 -10.34 -22.33 -3.74
N GLU A 174 -10.54 -22.11 -2.45
CA GLU A 174 -11.41 -21.05 -1.93
C GLU A 174 -10.91 -19.65 -2.32
N LYS A 175 -9.59 -19.39 -2.19
CA LYS A 175 -8.99 -18.13 -2.65
C LYS A 175 -9.13 -17.95 -4.15
N ILE A 176 -8.97 -19.02 -4.92
CA ILE A 176 -9.17 -19.05 -6.37
C ILE A 176 -10.63 -18.72 -6.72
N ALA A 177 -11.61 -19.31 -6.04
CA ALA A 177 -13.03 -19.05 -6.28
C ALA A 177 -13.40 -17.58 -6.00
N ASN A 178 -12.77 -16.97 -4.99
CA ASN A 178 -12.95 -15.56 -4.64
C ASN A 178 -12.12 -14.59 -5.50
N ALA A 179 -11.12 -15.09 -6.25
CA ALA A 179 -10.21 -14.25 -7.00
C ALA A 179 -10.89 -13.45 -8.13
N PRO A 180 -11.82 -14.00 -8.93
CA PRO A 180 -12.55 -13.25 -9.96
C PRO A 180 -13.31 -12.04 -9.41
N THR A 181 -13.98 -12.18 -8.26
CA THR A 181 -14.74 -11.09 -7.63
C THR A 181 -13.81 -9.95 -7.20
N LYS A 182 -12.72 -10.27 -6.49
CA LYS A 182 -11.72 -9.27 -6.06
C LYS A 182 -10.99 -8.64 -7.24
N LEU A 183 -10.71 -9.42 -8.28
CA LEU A 183 -10.07 -8.93 -9.50
C LEU A 183 -11.00 -7.95 -10.21
N LYS A 184 -12.30 -8.25 -10.33
CA LYS A 184 -13.30 -7.34 -10.90
C LYS A 184 -13.43 -6.05 -10.09
N GLU A 185 -13.46 -6.17 -8.76
CA GLU A 185 -13.48 -5.01 -7.85
C GLU A 185 -12.26 -4.11 -8.08
N LEU A 186 -11.04 -4.67 -8.05
CA LEU A 186 -9.81 -3.88 -8.25
C LEU A 186 -9.68 -3.33 -9.68
N MET A 187 -10.12 -4.07 -10.71
CA MET A 187 -10.07 -3.62 -12.11
C MET A 187 -11.11 -2.55 -12.44
N SER A 188 -12.22 -2.48 -11.70
CA SER A 188 -13.21 -1.40 -11.86
C SER A 188 -12.64 -0.02 -11.52
N ASN A 189 -11.54 0.04 -10.77
CA ASN A 189 -10.78 1.27 -10.56
C ASN A 189 -9.84 1.52 -11.75
N SER A 190 -10.30 2.32 -12.70
CA SER A 190 -9.55 2.65 -13.92
C SER A 190 -8.23 3.38 -13.63
N THR A 191 -8.20 4.25 -12.61
CA THR A 191 -6.99 4.94 -12.15
C THR A 191 -5.94 3.95 -11.66
N LEU A 192 -6.35 2.98 -10.84
CA LEU A 192 -5.47 1.92 -10.36
C LEU A 192 -4.94 1.07 -11.52
N THR A 193 -5.80 0.64 -12.44
CA THR A 193 -5.40 -0.19 -13.59
C THR A 193 -4.41 0.56 -14.49
N THR A 194 -4.64 1.85 -14.71
CA THR A 194 -3.73 2.74 -15.46
C THR A 194 -2.39 2.89 -14.74
N PHE A 195 -2.41 3.15 -13.44
CA PHE A 195 -1.19 3.21 -12.63
C PHE A 195 -0.41 1.89 -12.69
N CYS A 196 -1.09 0.75 -12.58
CA CYS A 196 -0.45 -0.57 -12.62
C CYS A 196 0.20 -0.88 -13.96
N THR A 197 -0.45 -0.54 -15.07
CA THR A 197 0.12 -0.76 -16.41
C THR A 197 1.34 0.13 -16.66
N GLN A 198 1.29 1.40 -16.26
CA GLN A 198 2.44 2.32 -16.34
C GLN A 198 3.61 1.83 -15.46
N HIS A 199 3.32 1.45 -14.22
CA HIS A 199 4.33 0.95 -13.27
C HIS A 199 4.94 -0.42 -13.68
N GLN A 200 4.23 -1.21 -14.48
CA GLN A 200 4.77 -2.45 -15.06
C GLN A 200 5.71 -2.19 -16.24
N LYS A 201 5.40 -1.22 -17.10
CA LYS A 201 6.25 -0.83 -18.24
C LYS A 201 7.60 -0.30 -17.75
N GLY A 202 7.60 0.62 -16.78
CA GLY A 202 8.84 1.19 -16.22
C GLY A 202 9.73 0.22 -15.43
N LYS A 203 9.31 -1.03 -15.17
CA LYS A 203 10.15 -2.07 -14.56
C LYS A 203 10.79 -3.02 -15.56
N ASN A 204 10.31 -3.04 -16.80
CA ASN A 204 10.85 -3.92 -17.84
C ASN A 204 11.94 -3.25 -18.70
N ASP A 205 12.09 -1.92 -18.61
CA ASP A 205 13.10 -1.17 -19.37
C ASP A 205 14.51 -1.23 -18.75
N ASP A 206 14.67 -1.83 -17.56
CA ASP A 206 15.97 -2.01 -16.88
C ASP A 206 16.62 -3.38 -17.21
N SER A 207 16.17 -4.04 -18.29
CA SER A 207 16.67 -5.34 -18.74
C SER A 207 16.76 -5.46 -20.27
N SER A 208 17.13 -4.39 -20.97
CA SER A 208 17.70 -4.54 -22.31
C SER A 208 18.58 -3.33 -22.66
N SER A 209 19.88 -3.46 -22.39
CA SER A 209 20.88 -2.75 -23.18
C SER A 209 21.22 -3.62 -24.38
N GLY A 210 21.00 -3.08 -25.58
CA GLY A 210 21.57 -3.58 -26.81
C GLY A 210 20.54 -4.14 -27.81
N ASP A 211 19.84 -3.27 -28.52
CA ASP A 211 20.15 -3.18 -29.95
C ASP A 211 19.79 -1.82 -30.52
N SER A 212 20.73 -1.27 -31.27
CA SER A 212 20.64 0.02 -31.95
C SER A 212 20.27 -0.28 -33.39
N THR A 213 19.10 0.15 -33.87
CA THR A 213 18.85 0.50 -35.30
C THR A 213 17.43 1.05 -35.42
N GLY A 214 17.29 2.29 -35.94
CA GLY A 214 15.98 2.85 -36.29
C GLY A 214 15.87 4.36 -36.17
N SER A 215 16.81 5.09 -36.78
CA SER A 215 16.77 6.54 -36.98
C SER A 215 15.55 6.94 -37.83
N THR A 216 14.68 7.80 -37.30
CA THR A 216 14.02 8.83 -38.12
C THR A 216 14.18 10.18 -37.42
N SER A 217 15.18 10.89 -37.90
CA SER A 217 15.50 12.29 -37.65
C SER A 217 14.38 13.20 -38.16
N THR A 218 13.76 13.99 -37.28
CA THR A 218 13.10 15.23 -37.69
C THR A 218 14.08 16.37 -37.46
N GLN A 219 14.64 16.82 -38.56
CA GLN A 219 15.70 17.80 -38.70
C GLN A 219 15.23 19.17 -38.22
N SER A 220 15.95 19.75 -37.26
CA SER A 220 15.94 21.18 -36.99
C SER A 220 16.84 21.87 -38.02
N GLN A 221 16.29 22.76 -38.84
CA GLN A 221 17.08 23.75 -39.56
C GLN A 221 16.94 25.10 -38.86
N ALA A 222 18.08 25.64 -38.46
CA ALA A 222 18.24 27.02 -38.07
C ALA A 222 18.62 27.84 -39.31
N GLN A 223 18.00 29.00 -39.50
CA GLN A 223 18.66 30.13 -40.15
C GLN A 223 18.06 31.46 -39.68
N GLN A 224 18.98 32.35 -39.31
CA GLN A 224 18.79 33.70 -38.79
C GLN A 224 18.30 34.67 -39.89
N ALA A 225 17.50 35.67 -39.51
CA ALA A 225 17.92 37.08 -39.44
C ALA A 225 16.77 38.08 -39.68
N THR A 226 16.70 39.06 -38.76
CA THR A 226 16.30 40.47 -38.92
C THR A 226 14.84 40.91 -39.16
N LYS A 227 14.43 41.76 -38.20
CA LYS A 227 13.74 43.06 -38.30
C LYS A 227 12.20 43.13 -38.39
N ASN A 228 11.70 43.83 -37.36
CA ASN A 228 10.55 44.74 -37.30
C ASN A 228 9.14 44.14 -37.46
N GLY A 229 8.32 44.31 -36.43
CA GLY A 229 6.87 44.14 -36.54
C GLY A 229 6.17 44.02 -35.21
N ALA A 230 5.23 44.92 -34.96
CA ALA A 230 4.50 45.14 -33.72
C ALA A 230 3.61 43.97 -33.24
N ALA A 231 3.37 43.99 -31.92
CA ALA A 231 2.12 43.68 -31.22
C ALA A 231 1.32 42.41 -31.60
N SER A 232 1.16 41.51 -30.64
CA SER A 232 -0.18 41.17 -30.14
C SER A 232 -0.09 40.33 -28.85
N VAL A 233 -0.69 40.89 -27.81
CA VAL A 233 -1.06 40.22 -26.56
C VAL A 233 -2.30 39.37 -26.87
N THR A 234 -2.29 38.09 -26.52
CA THR A 234 -3.54 37.36 -26.24
C THR A 234 -3.37 36.45 -25.04
N ALA A 235 -3.89 36.93 -23.91
CA ALA A 235 -4.30 36.13 -22.79
C ALA A 235 -5.51 35.28 -23.21
N GLN A 236 -5.51 33.98 -22.88
CA GLN A 236 -6.73 33.18 -22.85
C GLN A 236 -6.80 32.40 -21.55
N ALA A 237 -7.70 32.90 -20.69
CA ALA A 237 -8.19 32.27 -19.48
C ALA A 237 -9.26 31.24 -19.85
N LEU A 238 -9.30 30.10 -19.15
CA LEU A 238 -10.42 29.16 -19.15
C LEU A 238 -10.58 28.50 -17.76
N PRO A 239 -11.79 28.01 -17.43
CA PRO A 239 -12.50 28.44 -16.23
C PRO A 239 -12.57 27.40 -15.11
N ILE A 240 -12.75 27.93 -13.90
CA ILE A 240 -13.11 27.21 -12.67
C ILE A 240 -14.59 26.83 -12.77
N VAL A 241 -14.90 25.54 -12.79
CA VAL A 241 -16.26 25.05 -12.52
C VAL A 241 -16.26 24.40 -11.14
N ALA A 242 -16.82 25.15 -10.20
CA ALA A 242 -17.21 24.68 -8.88
C ALA A 242 -18.52 23.89 -8.99
N LEU A 243 -18.54 22.66 -8.48
CA LEU A 243 -19.77 21.94 -8.16
C LEU A 243 -19.78 21.63 -6.67
N ALA A 244 -20.41 22.55 -5.94
CA ALA A 244 -20.87 22.36 -4.58
C ALA A 244 -22.37 22.00 -4.61
N SER A 245 -22.81 21.33 -3.55
CA SER A 245 -24.20 21.11 -3.10
C SER A 245 -25.01 19.98 -3.74
N LEU A 246 -25.16 18.89 -2.96
CA LEU A 246 -26.43 18.21 -2.70
C LEU A 246 -26.21 17.20 -1.55
N PHE A 247 -26.35 17.68 -0.31
CA PHE A 247 -26.46 16.82 0.88
C PHE A 247 -27.32 17.52 1.93
N MET A 248 -28.63 17.47 1.74
CA MET A 248 -29.64 17.81 2.74
C MET A 248 -30.90 17.00 2.42
N LEU A 249 -31.00 15.79 2.97
CA LEU A 249 -32.24 15.07 3.23
C LEU A 249 -31.87 13.71 3.83
N PHE A 250 -31.79 13.64 5.15
CA PHE A 250 -32.14 12.51 6.03
C PHE A 250 -31.76 12.95 7.45
N LEU A 251 -32.68 13.68 8.06
CA LEU A 251 -32.84 13.75 9.52
C LEU A 251 -34.21 13.17 9.83
#